data_AF-A0A7Y8G016-F1
#
_entry.id   AF-A0A7Y8G016-F1
#
_cell.length_a   1.000
_cell.length_b   1.000
_cell.length_c   1.000
_cell.angle_alpha   90.00
_cell.angle_beta   90.00
_cell.angle_gamma   90.00
#
_symmetry.space_group_name_H-M   'P 1'
#
loop_
_entity.id
_entity.type
_entity.pdbx_description
1 polymer ?
#
loop_
_entity_poly.entity_id
_entity_poly.type
_entity_poly.pdbx_seq_one_letter_code
_entity_poly.pdbx_strand_id
1 'polypeptide(L)'
;MRQQYLALLSVFASLPAMALTFQTRLENIEWKVEGDQFECRLTQPITDFGSGEFVRRAGEQATFRLKAYNGSLGAGSATLLAAAAPWQPGRGDINLGAVRAGSGDVLFNSSQAQAGRLFNGLLEGRSPTVRHYGREGGYSEIRLLPVKFNKAYNDYQLCTAKLLPMNYDQVKQTEVGFPGGGIELDAVAKKKLDVILAFMKADPTVNHIELNGHSDNSGNRLTNRDVSRRRGLAVMDYFKANGIQESQITLRFHGESYPLAPNTNAANRARNRRVNIQLERVAAPEKPAPQATGPSNAAHTS
;
A
#
# COMPACT_ATOMS: atom_id res chain seq x y z
N MET A 1 -25.15 79.75 20.01
CA MET A 1 -24.14 78.91 19.34
C MET A 1 -24.53 77.45 19.53
N ARG A 2 -25.01 76.78 18.46
CA ARG A 2 -25.47 75.38 18.48
C ARG A 2 -24.34 74.50 17.92
N GLN A 3 -23.87 73.54 18.72
CA GLN A 3 -22.94 72.49 18.27
C GLN A 3 -23.76 71.33 17.69
N GLN A 4 -23.61 71.07 16.39
CA GLN A 4 -24.10 69.85 15.75
C GLN A 4 -23.09 68.72 15.98
N TYR A 5 -23.52 67.65 16.64
CA TYR A 5 -22.81 66.38 16.71
C TYR A 5 -23.10 65.57 15.43
N LEU A 6 -22.08 65.33 14.60
CA LEU A 6 -22.14 64.32 13.54
C LEU A 6 -21.89 62.94 14.15
N ALA A 7 -22.93 62.10 14.21
CA ALA A 7 -22.78 60.68 14.48
C ALA A 7 -22.36 59.96 13.19
N LEU A 8 -21.13 59.43 13.17
CA LEU A 8 -20.60 58.62 12.07
C LEU A 8 -21.16 57.19 12.20
N LEU A 9 -22.15 56.84 11.38
CA LEU A 9 -22.63 55.45 11.25
C LEU A 9 -21.64 54.64 10.41
N SER A 10 -20.77 53.87 11.06
CA SER A 10 -19.91 52.88 10.40
C SER A 10 -20.73 51.62 10.07
N VAL A 11 -21.25 51.55 8.85
CA VAL A 11 -21.81 50.32 8.29
C VAL A 11 -20.65 49.36 8.01
N PHE A 12 -20.45 48.37 8.89
CA PHE A 12 -19.60 47.22 8.59
C PHE A 12 -20.27 46.38 7.51
N ALA A 13 -19.82 46.52 6.26
CA ALA A 13 -20.17 45.60 5.19
C ALA A 13 -19.48 44.25 5.45
N SER A 14 -20.18 43.33 6.12
CA SER A 14 -19.75 41.94 6.23
C SER A 14 -19.90 41.26 4.86
N LEU A 15 -18.80 41.15 4.11
CA LEU A 15 -18.77 40.30 2.92
C LEU A 15 -18.98 38.83 3.36
N PRO A 16 -19.92 38.08 2.77
CA PRO A 16 -20.09 36.68 3.10
C PRO A 16 -18.84 35.92 2.64
N ALA A 17 -18.19 35.22 3.58
CA ALA A 17 -17.18 34.23 3.23
C ALA A 17 -17.87 33.06 2.53
N MET A 18 -17.76 32.99 1.20
CA MET A 18 -18.26 31.87 0.41
C MET A 18 -17.45 30.62 0.77
N ALA A 19 -18.06 29.70 1.51
CA ALA A 19 -17.49 28.38 1.79
C ALA A 19 -18.26 27.34 0.97
N LEU A 20 -17.59 26.72 0.00
CA LEU A 20 -18.19 25.63 -0.78
C LEU A 20 -18.17 24.35 0.06
N THR A 21 -19.33 23.73 0.24
CA THR A 21 -19.44 22.44 0.95
C THR A 21 -19.84 21.34 -0.02
N PHE A 22 -19.00 20.31 -0.14
CA PHE A 22 -19.27 19.11 -0.91
C PHE A 22 -19.71 17.99 0.03
N GLN A 23 -20.96 17.56 -0.12
CA GLN A 23 -21.56 16.50 0.68
C GLN A 23 -22.64 15.79 -0.12
N THR A 24 -22.61 14.45 -0.13
CA THR A 24 -23.68 13.63 -0.72
C THR A 24 -24.96 13.74 0.11
N ARG A 25 -26.12 13.79 -0.55
CA ARG A 25 -27.42 13.80 0.12
C ARG A 25 -27.67 12.49 0.87
N LEU A 26 -28.34 12.57 2.02
CA LEU A 26 -28.50 11.44 2.96
C LEU A 26 -29.08 10.18 2.31
N GLU A 27 -30.06 10.34 1.44
CA GLU A 27 -30.74 9.29 0.69
C GLU A 27 -29.84 8.57 -0.32
N ASN A 28 -28.84 9.28 -0.86
CA ASN A 28 -27.94 8.80 -1.90
C ASN A 28 -26.61 8.28 -1.34
N ILE A 29 -26.44 8.29 -0.02
CA ILE A 29 -25.21 7.78 0.60
C ILE A 29 -25.15 6.26 0.44
N GLU A 30 -24.00 5.85 -0.10
CA GLU A 30 -23.55 4.48 -0.18
C GLU A 30 -22.08 4.38 0.21
N TRP A 31 -21.72 3.22 0.74
CA TRP A 31 -20.34 2.82 0.99
C TRP A 31 -20.09 1.54 0.20
N LYS A 32 -19.06 1.55 -0.63
CA LYS A 32 -18.67 0.42 -1.48
C LYS A 32 -17.39 -0.20 -0.96
N VAL A 33 -17.35 -1.53 -0.92
CA VAL A 33 -16.16 -2.30 -0.59
C VAL A 33 -15.71 -3.03 -1.83
N GLU A 34 -14.48 -2.77 -2.24
CA GLU A 34 -13.85 -3.42 -3.39
C GLU A 34 -12.43 -3.82 -3.00
N GLY A 35 -11.93 -4.90 -3.57
CA GLY A 35 -10.57 -5.32 -3.29
C GLY A 35 -10.30 -6.78 -3.59
N ASP A 36 -9.04 -7.14 -3.41
CA ASP A 36 -8.49 -8.47 -3.59
C ASP A 36 -7.50 -8.77 -2.46
N GLN A 37 -6.63 -9.75 -2.67
CA GLN A 37 -5.60 -10.15 -1.72
C GLN A 37 -4.44 -9.13 -1.58
N PHE A 38 -4.36 -8.11 -2.43
CA PHE A 38 -3.33 -7.07 -2.41
C PHE A 38 -3.81 -5.75 -1.86
N GLU A 39 -5.08 -5.39 -2.09
CA GLU A 39 -5.64 -4.13 -1.63
C GLU A 39 -7.14 -4.24 -1.34
N CYS A 40 -7.58 -3.69 -0.22
CA CYS A 40 -8.99 -3.48 0.12
C CYS A 40 -9.29 -2.00 0.23
N ARG A 41 -10.38 -1.58 -0.40
CA ARG A 41 -10.83 -0.20 -0.48
C ARG A 41 -12.26 -0.10 0.02
N LEU A 42 -12.50 0.82 0.95
CA LEU A 42 -13.82 1.23 1.41
C LEU A 42 -14.08 2.66 0.94
N THR A 43 -14.98 2.83 -0.02
CA THR A 43 -15.19 4.08 -0.77
C THR A 43 -16.55 4.68 -0.48
N GLN A 44 -16.60 5.99 -0.25
CA GLN A 44 -17.81 6.79 -0.32
C GLN A 44 -17.68 7.82 -1.46
N PRO A 45 -18.53 7.72 -2.50
CA PRO A 45 -18.67 8.77 -3.49
C PRO A 45 -19.20 10.07 -2.88
N ILE A 46 -18.65 11.20 -3.33
CA ILE A 46 -19.01 12.55 -2.90
C ILE A 46 -19.57 13.28 -4.12
N THR A 47 -20.87 13.59 -4.09
CA THR A 47 -21.59 14.24 -5.20
C THR A 47 -20.85 15.51 -5.65
N ASP A 48 -20.70 15.66 -6.97
CA ASP A 48 -20.03 16.78 -7.65
C ASP A 48 -18.58 17.05 -7.24
N PHE A 49 -17.93 16.11 -6.56
CA PHE A 49 -16.57 16.25 -6.08
C PHE A 49 -15.65 15.12 -6.50
N GLY A 50 -16.00 13.87 -6.15
CA GLY A 50 -15.10 12.72 -6.28
C GLY A 50 -15.43 11.64 -5.26
N SER A 51 -14.44 11.23 -4.46
CA SER A 51 -14.64 10.19 -3.44
C SER A 51 -13.65 10.30 -2.29
N GLY A 52 -14.06 9.86 -1.10
CA GLY A 52 -13.14 9.56 -0.01
C GLY A 52 -13.04 8.04 0.18
N GLU A 53 -11.84 7.54 0.32
CA GLU A 53 -11.53 6.12 0.29
C GLU A 53 -10.64 5.76 1.49
N PHE A 54 -10.99 4.70 2.23
CA PHE A 54 -10.06 4.04 3.14
C PHE A 54 -9.39 2.89 2.39
N VAL A 55 -8.08 3.01 2.16
CA VAL A 55 -7.29 2.06 1.39
C VAL A 55 -6.35 1.33 2.32
N ARG A 56 -6.42 0.00 2.33
CA ARG A 56 -5.47 -0.86 3.03
C ARG A 56 -4.84 -1.83 2.06
N ARG A 57 -3.52 -1.74 1.92
CA ARG A 57 -2.72 -2.67 1.13
C ARG A 57 -2.25 -3.83 2.00
N ALA A 58 -1.93 -4.95 1.36
CA ALA A 58 -1.24 -6.07 1.99
C ALA A 58 0.00 -5.58 2.75
N GLY A 59 0.20 -6.08 3.96
CA GLY A 59 1.34 -5.66 4.81
C GLY A 59 1.34 -4.21 5.32
N GLU A 60 0.26 -3.46 5.11
CA GLU A 60 0.14 -2.06 5.54
C GLU A 60 -1.12 -1.83 6.40
N GLN A 61 -1.13 -0.71 7.13
CA GLN A 61 -2.36 -0.22 7.79
C GLN A 61 -3.14 0.68 6.84
N ALA A 62 -4.43 0.86 7.13
CA ALA A 62 -5.30 1.68 6.31
C ALA A 62 -4.83 3.15 6.27
N THR A 63 -4.97 3.78 5.11
CA THR A 63 -4.80 5.22 4.90
C THR A 63 -6.10 5.81 4.36
N PHE A 64 -6.37 7.08 4.64
CA PHE A 64 -7.48 7.78 4.03
C PHE A 64 -6.98 8.54 2.80
N ARG A 65 -7.66 8.35 1.67
CA ARG A 65 -7.35 8.96 0.39
C ARG A 65 -8.52 9.80 -0.05
N LEU A 66 -8.28 11.06 -0.38
CA LEU A 66 -9.29 11.92 -1.01
C LEU A 66 -8.99 12.02 -2.51
N LYS A 67 -10.00 11.75 -3.32
CA LYS A 67 -9.94 11.91 -4.78
C LYS A 67 -10.94 12.95 -5.24
N ALA A 68 -10.55 13.74 -6.23
CA ALA A 68 -11.39 14.73 -6.86
C ALA A 68 -11.44 14.51 -8.38
N TYR A 69 -12.58 14.79 -9.00
CA TYR A 69 -12.68 14.85 -10.45
C TYR A 69 -11.86 16.06 -10.95
N ASN A 70 -10.91 15.81 -11.85
CA ASN A 70 -10.08 16.82 -12.52
C ASN A 70 -9.32 17.77 -11.57
N GLY A 71 -8.98 17.32 -10.35
CA GLY A 71 -8.19 18.13 -9.40
C GLY A 71 -8.89 19.42 -8.92
N SER A 72 -10.21 19.43 -8.83
CA SER A 72 -11.10 20.60 -8.61
C SER A 72 -10.78 21.53 -7.42
N LEU A 73 -9.91 21.15 -6.48
CA LEU A 73 -9.48 22.00 -5.36
C LEU A 73 -8.17 22.75 -5.59
N GLY A 74 -7.38 22.36 -6.60
CA GLY A 74 -6.01 22.84 -6.77
C GLY A 74 -5.06 22.42 -5.63
N ALA A 75 -3.79 22.78 -5.74
CA ALA A 75 -2.82 22.48 -4.70
C ALA A 75 -2.91 23.47 -3.53
N GLY A 76 -2.92 22.97 -2.29
CA GLY A 76 -3.12 23.79 -1.11
C GLY A 76 -2.91 23.05 0.21
N SER A 77 -3.17 23.77 1.31
CA SER A 77 -3.18 23.17 2.65
C SER A 77 -4.60 22.75 2.97
N ALA A 78 -4.75 21.56 3.56
CA ALA A 78 -6.03 21.10 4.06
C ALA A 78 -5.89 20.62 5.50
N THR A 79 -6.97 20.75 6.28
CA THR A 79 -7.06 20.21 7.64
C THR A 79 -8.01 19.02 7.63
N LEU A 80 -7.59 17.92 8.24
CA LEU A 80 -8.38 16.73 8.39
C LEU A 80 -9.08 16.73 9.74
N LEU A 81 -10.39 16.51 9.76
CA LEU A 81 -11.24 16.61 10.93
C LEU A 81 -12.11 15.36 11.06
N ALA A 82 -12.36 14.91 12.29
CA ALA A 82 -13.51 14.07 12.60
C ALA A 82 -14.61 14.97 13.19
N ALA A 83 -15.41 15.54 12.30
CA ALA A 83 -16.40 16.54 12.61
C ALA A 83 -17.59 15.95 13.37
N ALA A 84 -18.07 16.67 14.38
CA ALA A 84 -19.29 16.28 15.06
C ALA A 84 -20.50 16.48 14.14
N ALA A 85 -21.58 15.76 14.44
CA ALA A 85 -22.84 15.99 13.76
C ALA A 85 -23.40 17.37 14.15
N PRO A 86 -23.87 18.21 13.19
CA PRO A 86 -24.33 19.57 13.49
C PRO A 86 -25.45 19.65 14.53
N TRP A 87 -26.25 18.58 14.67
CA TRP A 87 -27.38 18.49 15.60
C TRP A 87 -26.99 18.00 17.02
N GLN A 88 -25.71 17.70 17.29
CA GLN A 88 -25.25 17.27 18.61
C GLN A 88 -24.59 18.44 19.36
N PRO A 89 -25.34 19.23 20.15
CA PRO A 89 -24.75 20.32 20.92
C PRO A 89 -23.71 19.80 21.90
N GLY A 90 -22.62 20.56 22.07
CA GLY A 90 -21.54 20.25 23.03
C GLY A 90 -20.46 19.28 22.53
N ARG A 91 -20.60 18.66 21.35
CA ARG A 91 -19.53 17.88 20.71
C ARG A 91 -18.85 18.74 19.63
N GLY A 92 -17.57 19.06 19.85
CA GLY A 92 -16.74 19.76 18.88
C GLY A 92 -16.10 18.84 17.84
N ASP A 93 -15.61 19.44 16.75
CA ASP A 93 -14.77 18.76 15.75
C ASP A 93 -13.44 18.33 16.37
N ILE A 94 -13.00 17.12 16.06
CA ILE A 94 -11.67 16.65 16.45
C ILE A 94 -10.69 16.96 15.33
N ASN A 95 -9.70 17.80 15.61
CA ASN A 95 -8.65 18.12 14.64
C ASN A 95 -7.61 17.00 14.57
N LEU A 96 -7.40 16.44 13.38
CA LEU A 96 -6.45 15.35 13.09
C LEU A 96 -5.16 15.84 12.43
N GLY A 97 -5.01 17.16 12.25
CA GLY A 97 -3.82 17.80 11.71
C GLY A 97 -3.96 18.21 10.25
N ALA A 98 -2.90 18.86 9.76
CA ALA A 98 -2.80 19.33 8.40
C ALA A 98 -2.35 18.21 7.43
N VAL A 99 -2.79 18.30 6.19
CA VAL A 99 -2.39 17.50 5.04
C VAL A 99 -2.16 18.44 3.85
N ARG A 100 -1.29 18.05 2.93
CA ARG A 100 -1.03 18.83 1.72
C ARG A 100 -1.82 18.25 0.57
N ALA A 101 -2.73 19.04 -0.01
CA ALA A 101 -3.48 18.67 -1.20
C ALA A 101 -2.67 19.00 -2.46
N GLY A 102 -2.57 18.03 -3.36
CA GLY A 102 -2.02 18.19 -4.72
C GLY A 102 -3.09 18.57 -5.73
N SER A 103 -2.71 18.64 -7.01
CA SER A 103 -3.58 19.04 -8.13
C SER A 103 -4.00 17.88 -9.06
N GLY A 104 -3.66 16.63 -8.72
CA GLY A 104 -4.07 15.45 -9.48
C GLY A 104 -5.38 14.85 -8.98
N ASP A 105 -5.79 13.72 -9.59
CA ASP A 105 -7.01 13.00 -9.21
C ASP A 105 -6.98 12.53 -7.76
N VAL A 106 -5.80 12.12 -7.27
CA VAL A 106 -5.57 11.86 -5.84
C VAL A 106 -5.03 13.13 -5.22
N LEU A 107 -5.84 13.77 -4.39
CA LEU A 107 -5.47 15.02 -3.73
C LEU A 107 -4.45 14.79 -2.63
N PHE A 108 -4.67 13.80 -1.76
CA PHE A 108 -3.71 13.41 -0.74
C PHE A 108 -3.99 11.99 -0.21
N ASN A 109 -2.98 11.43 0.47
CA ASN A 109 -3.13 10.28 1.35
C ASN A 109 -2.79 10.73 2.78
N SER A 110 -3.60 10.34 3.76
CA SER A 110 -3.33 10.61 5.17
C SER A 110 -2.26 9.66 5.71
N SER A 111 -1.74 9.97 6.90
CA SER A 111 -1.04 8.97 7.70
C SER A 111 -1.98 7.87 8.19
N GLN A 112 -1.40 6.73 8.60
CA GLN A 112 -2.14 5.60 9.18
C GLN A 112 -2.85 5.98 10.49
N ALA A 113 -2.19 6.78 11.34
CA ALA A 113 -2.77 7.27 12.60
C ALA A 113 -3.98 8.19 12.36
N GLN A 114 -3.90 9.08 11.38
CA GLN A 114 -5.02 9.93 10.98
C GLN A 114 -6.19 9.12 10.44
N ALA A 115 -5.92 8.15 9.56
CA ALA A 115 -6.93 7.26 9.01
C ALA A 115 -7.63 6.46 10.12
N GLY A 116 -6.90 5.88 11.06
CA GLY A 116 -7.47 5.16 12.20
C GLY A 116 -8.40 6.02 13.06
N ARG A 117 -8.04 7.29 13.28
CA ARG A 117 -8.89 8.25 14.01
C ARG A 117 -10.16 8.62 13.24
N LEU A 118 -10.07 8.80 11.92
CA LEU A 118 -11.26 8.98 11.08
C LEU A 118 -12.17 7.75 11.10
N PHE A 119 -11.56 6.57 11.05
CA PHE A 119 -12.25 5.29 11.11
C PHE A 119 -13.07 5.15 12.40
N ASN A 120 -12.43 5.40 13.54
CA ASN A 120 -13.10 5.39 14.84
C ASN A 120 -14.17 6.49 14.92
N GLY A 121 -13.89 7.67 14.38
CA GLY A 121 -14.87 8.75 14.28
C GLY A 121 -16.13 8.33 13.55
N LEU A 122 -16.02 7.66 12.40
CA LEU A 122 -17.17 7.15 11.65
C LEU A 122 -18.01 6.15 12.46
N LEU A 123 -17.36 5.27 13.23
CA LEU A 123 -18.06 4.33 14.15
C LEU A 123 -18.80 5.05 15.27
N GLU A 124 -18.26 6.19 15.72
CA GLU A 124 -18.90 7.07 16.71
C GLU A 124 -19.96 8.03 16.12
N GLY A 125 -20.22 7.94 14.80
CA GLY A 125 -21.16 8.80 14.10
C GLY A 125 -20.62 10.19 13.73
N ARG A 126 -19.30 10.39 13.81
CA ARG A 126 -18.62 11.59 13.32
C ARG A 126 -18.37 11.50 11.82
N SER A 127 -18.28 12.67 11.20
CA SER A 127 -18.02 12.82 9.77
C SER A 127 -16.54 13.07 9.50
N PRO A 128 -15.86 12.29 8.66
CA PRO A 128 -14.59 12.69 8.07
C PRO A 128 -14.80 13.95 7.25
N THR A 129 -14.11 15.01 7.64
CA THR A 129 -14.23 16.32 6.99
C THR A 129 -12.86 16.82 6.62
N VAL A 130 -12.72 17.27 5.39
CA VAL A 130 -11.51 17.92 4.87
C VAL A 130 -11.84 19.39 4.65
N ARG A 131 -11.12 20.27 5.34
CA ARG A 131 -11.21 21.71 5.13
C ARG A 131 -10.01 22.18 4.32
N HIS A 132 -10.21 22.45 3.04
CA HIS A 132 -9.18 22.89 2.12
C HIS A 132 -9.12 24.41 2.04
N TYR A 133 -7.92 24.98 2.09
CA TYR A 133 -7.68 26.41 1.98
C TYR A 133 -6.99 26.70 0.63
N GLY A 134 -7.72 27.34 -0.28
CA GLY A 134 -7.23 27.75 -1.59
C GLY A 134 -6.38 29.02 -1.54
N ARG A 135 -5.70 29.35 -2.64
CA ARG A 135 -4.81 30.52 -2.74
C ARG A 135 -5.54 31.86 -2.81
N GLU A 136 -6.78 31.87 -3.26
CA GLU A 136 -7.58 33.09 -3.52
C GLU A 136 -8.36 33.59 -2.29
N GLY A 137 -8.19 32.94 -1.12
CA GLY A 137 -8.96 33.23 0.08
C GLY A 137 -10.32 32.53 0.06
N GLY A 138 -10.72 31.97 1.20
CA GLY A 138 -11.88 31.08 1.33
C GLY A 138 -11.48 29.64 1.65
N TYR A 139 -12.47 28.82 2.01
CA TYR A 139 -12.25 27.40 2.27
C TYR A 139 -13.35 26.56 1.62
N SER A 140 -12.95 25.39 1.14
CA SER A 140 -13.87 24.34 0.70
C SER A 140 -13.92 23.27 1.77
N GLU A 141 -15.12 22.86 2.16
CA GLU A 141 -15.34 21.75 3.08
C GLU A 141 -15.83 20.54 2.30
N ILE A 142 -15.18 19.40 2.49
CA ILE A 142 -15.52 18.14 1.87
C ILE A 142 -15.89 17.18 2.99
N ARG A 143 -17.13 16.72 3.02
CA ARG A 143 -17.68 15.97 4.15
C ARG A 143 -18.20 14.62 3.72
N LEU A 144 -17.64 13.58 4.35
CA LEU A 144 -18.14 12.22 4.30
C LEU A 144 -19.13 11.99 5.45
N LEU A 145 -20.07 11.09 5.23
CA LEU A 145 -21.17 10.83 6.15
C LEU A 145 -21.18 9.38 6.66
N PRO A 146 -21.44 9.15 7.96
CA PRO A 146 -21.38 7.82 8.59
C PRO A 146 -22.59 6.93 8.27
N VAL A 147 -23.55 7.40 7.46
CA VAL A 147 -24.76 6.65 7.10
C VAL A 147 -24.39 5.34 6.43
N LYS A 148 -24.98 4.22 6.90
CA LYS A 148 -24.71 2.83 6.45
C LYS A 148 -23.24 2.36 6.62
N PHE A 149 -22.39 3.13 7.31
CA PHE A 149 -20.97 2.80 7.45
C PHE A 149 -20.75 1.47 8.18
N ASN A 150 -21.48 1.20 9.27
CA ASN A 150 -21.27 -0.02 10.07
C ASN A 150 -21.40 -1.32 9.24
N LYS A 151 -22.38 -1.38 8.32
CA LYS A 151 -22.52 -2.53 7.43
C LYS A 151 -21.31 -2.66 6.50
N ALA A 152 -20.95 -1.56 5.83
CA ALA A 152 -19.81 -1.56 4.92
C ALA A 152 -18.47 -1.79 5.63
N TYR A 153 -18.37 -1.41 6.91
CA TYR A 153 -17.21 -1.70 7.73
C TYR A 153 -17.04 -3.19 7.99
N ASN A 154 -18.13 -3.91 8.29
CA ASN A 154 -18.07 -5.37 8.44
C ASN A 154 -17.62 -6.03 7.13
N ASP A 155 -18.18 -5.58 5.99
CA ASP A 155 -17.79 -6.06 4.66
C ASP A 155 -16.29 -5.75 4.38
N TYR A 156 -15.82 -4.58 4.79
CA TYR A 156 -14.40 -4.18 4.70
C TYR A 156 -13.50 -5.03 5.59
N GLN A 157 -13.89 -5.34 6.83
CA GLN A 157 -13.13 -6.22 7.70
C GLN A 157 -12.95 -7.61 7.07
N LEU A 158 -14.01 -8.16 6.48
CA LEU A 158 -13.96 -9.43 5.74
C LEU A 158 -13.03 -9.36 4.51
N CYS A 159 -13.00 -8.23 3.81
CA CYS A 159 -12.01 -8.00 2.75
C CYS A 159 -10.59 -8.02 3.33
N THR A 160 -10.32 -7.21 4.37
CA THR A 160 -8.97 -7.06 4.92
C THR A 160 -8.41 -8.33 5.55
N ALA A 161 -9.28 -9.26 5.98
CA ALA A 161 -8.88 -10.57 6.46
C ALA A 161 -8.29 -11.48 5.36
N LYS A 162 -8.57 -11.18 4.09
CA LYS A 162 -8.05 -11.91 2.92
C LYS A 162 -6.76 -11.29 2.35
N LEU A 163 -6.32 -10.15 2.88
CA LEU A 163 -5.10 -9.50 2.44
C LEU A 163 -3.89 -10.37 2.78
N LEU A 164 -2.93 -10.39 1.86
CA LEU A 164 -1.64 -10.98 2.12
C LEU A 164 -0.95 -10.24 3.28
N PRO A 165 -0.13 -10.96 4.06
CA PRO A 165 0.56 -10.38 5.20
C PRO A 165 1.63 -9.36 4.80
N MET A 166 2.09 -9.36 3.54
CA MET A 166 3.16 -8.51 3.04
C MET A 166 2.87 -8.08 1.59
N ASN A 167 3.30 -6.87 1.21
CA ASN A 167 3.26 -6.39 -0.18
C ASN A 167 4.50 -6.82 -0.99
N TYR A 168 4.50 -6.54 -2.29
CA TYR A 168 5.62 -6.87 -3.18
C TYR A 168 6.94 -6.29 -2.69
N ASP A 169 7.00 -5.01 -2.33
CA ASP A 169 8.24 -4.35 -1.92
C ASP A 169 8.84 -4.99 -0.65
N GLN A 170 7.97 -5.46 0.25
CA GLN A 170 8.37 -6.16 1.48
C GLN A 170 8.85 -7.59 1.23
N VAL A 171 8.29 -8.31 0.24
CA VAL A 171 8.71 -9.69 -0.07
C VAL A 171 9.82 -9.78 -1.12
N LYS A 172 9.99 -8.73 -1.93
CA LYS A 172 10.94 -8.67 -3.06
C LYS A 172 12.35 -9.04 -2.63
N GLN A 173 12.76 -8.61 -1.44
CA GLN A 173 14.05 -8.94 -0.86
C GLN A 173 13.84 -9.51 0.54
N THR A 174 13.94 -10.82 0.65
CA THR A 174 13.76 -11.54 1.92
C THR A 174 15.03 -12.26 2.32
N GLU A 175 15.35 -12.22 3.61
CA GLU A 175 16.50 -12.96 4.16
C GLU A 175 16.03 -14.15 4.99
N VAL A 176 16.62 -15.31 4.72
CA VAL A 176 16.45 -16.54 5.50
C VAL A 176 17.76 -16.88 6.21
N GLY A 177 17.72 -17.00 7.54
CA GLY A 177 18.89 -17.21 8.37
C GLY A 177 19.14 -18.68 8.71
N PHE A 178 20.41 -19.00 9.00
CA PHE A 178 20.87 -20.32 9.47
C PHE A 178 21.64 -20.14 10.79
N PRO A 179 20.95 -19.77 11.88
CA PRO A 179 21.59 -19.40 13.14
C PRO A 179 22.37 -20.56 13.77
N GLY A 180 21.97 -21.82 13.53
CA GLY A 180 22.66 -23.00 14.05
C GLY A 180 23.97 -23.36 13.32
N GLY A 181 24.37 -22.65 12.27
CA GLY A 181 25.60 -23.00 11.53
C GLY A 181 25.41 -24.09 10.47
N GLY A 182 24.36 -24.89 10.58
CA GLY A 182 24.04 -25.96 9.64
C GLY A 182 23.45 -25.47 8.30
N ILE A 183 22.81 -26.42 7.63
CA ILE A 183 22.14 -26.24 6.33
C ILE A 183 20.62 -26.49 6.41
N GLU A 184 20.12 -26.83 7.59
CA GLU A 184 18.71 -27.12 7.82
C GLU A 184 17.88 -25.84 7.96
N LEU A 185 16.70 -25.85 7.35
CA LEU A 185 15.73 -24.76 7.48
C LEU A 185 14.94 -24.92 8.78
N ASP A 186 15.07 -23.94 9.67
CA ASP A 186 14.26 -23.89 10.89
C ASP A 186 12.80 -23.48 10.60
N ALA A 187 11.95 -23.52 11.63
CA ALA A 187 10.54 -23.18 11.49
C ALA A 187 10.30 -21.71 11.08
N VAL A 188 11.20 -20.79 11.48
CA VAL A 188 11.10 -19.36 11.14
C VAL A 188 11.45 -19.15 9.67
N ALA A 189 12.49 -19.82 9.18
CA ALA A 189 12.87 -19.88 7.78
C ALA A 189 11.72 -20.41 6.92
N LYS A 190 11.16 -21.58 7.26
CA LYS A 190 10.03 -22.18 6.53
C LYS A 190 8.83 -21.25 6.46
N LYS A 191 8.44 -20.62 7.58
CA LYS A 191 7.34 -19.64 7.61
C LYS A 191 7.58 -18.45 6.67
N LYS A 192 8.82 -17.96 6.56
CA LYS A 192 9.16 -16.88 5.60
C LYS A 192 9.03 -17.36 4.15
N LEU A 193 9.49 -18.58 3.86
CA LEU A 193 9.36 -19.18 2.53
C LEU A 193 7.89 -19.42 2.15
N ASP A 194 7.04 -19.81 3.10
CA ASP A 194 5.60 -19.98 2.88
C ASP A 194 4.90 -18.67 2.52
N VAL A 195 5.32 -17.55 3.13
CA VAL A 195 4.80 -16.22 2.76
C VAL A 195 5.17 -15.86 1.33
N ILE A 196 6.40 -16.15 0.90
CA ILE A 196 6.85 -15.94 -0.48
C ILE A 196 6.04 -16.81 -1.45
N LEU A 197 5.84 -18.09 -1.14
CA LEU A 197 5.04 -19.02 -1.95
C LEU A 197 3.59 -18.55 -2.09
N ALA A 198 2.96 -18.11 -0.98
CA ALA A 198 1.61 -17.55 -1.00
C ALA A 198 1.54 -16.29 -1.87
N PHE A 199 2.55 -15.42 -1.78
CA PHE A 199 2.63 -14.21 -2.62
C PHE A 199 2.80 -14.55 -4.11
N MET A 200 3.72 -15.45 -4.48
CA MET A 200 3.93 -15.83 -5.89
C MET A 200 2.71 -16.54 -6.49
N LYS A 201 1.98 -17.32 -5.69
CA LYS A 201 0.71 -17.91 -6.11
C LYS A 201 -0.37 -16.85 -6.36
N ALA A 202 -0.37 -15.80 -5.54
CA ALA A 202 -1.29 -14.68 -5.65
C ALA A 202 -0.97 -13.74 -6.82
N ASP A 203 0.31 -13.52 -7.11
CA ASP A 203 0.81 -12.70 -8.23
C ASP A 203 1.68 -13.53 -9.18
N PRO A 204 1.09 -14.18 -10.20
CA PRO A 204 1.84 -14.97 -11.18
C PRO A 204 2.82 -14.15 -12.03
N THR A 205 2.77 -12.81 -11.99
CA THR A 205 3.75 -11.98 -12.70
C THR A 205 5.13 -12.04 -12.03
N VAL A 206 5.18 -12.38 -10.74
CA VAL A 206 6.42 -12.64 -10.01
C VAL A 206 6.79 -14.10 -10.19
N ASN A 207 7.66 -14.34 -11.16
CA ASN A 207 7.88 -15.67 -11.73
C ASN A 207 9.35 -16.11 -11.72
N HIS A 208 10.25 -15.33 -11.14
CA HIS A 208 11.66 -15.69 -10.99
C HIS A 208 12.16 -15.42 -9.57
N ILE A 209 13.03 -16.31 -9.08
CA ILE A 209 13.64 -16.28 -7.74
C ILE A 209 15.16 -16.34 -7.90
N GLU A 210 15.87 -15.32 -7.43
CA GLU A 210 17.32 -15.39 -7.27
C GLU A 210 17.67 -15.70 -5.80
N LEU A 211 18.44 -16.76 -5.59
CA LEU A 211 18.93 -17.21 -4.30
C LEU A 211 20.43 -16.90 -4.20
N ASN A 212 20.81 -16.16 -3.18
CA ASN A 212 22.21 -15.81 -2.89
C ASN A 212 22.61 -16.38 -1.53
N GLY A 213 23.37 -17.48 -1.54
CA GLY A 213 23.85 -18.15 -0.33
C GLY A 213 25.12 -17.52 0.23
N HIS A 214 25.15 -17.33 1.56
CA HIS A 214 26.28 -16.78 2.29
C HIS A 214 26.65 -17.64 3.52
N SER A 215 27.91 -17.56 3.93
CA SER A 215 28.43 -18.14 5.17
C SER A 215 29.13 -17.08 6.03
N ASP A 216 29.51 -17.48 7.24
CA ASP A 216 30.40 -16.68 8.08
C ASP A 216 31.86 -17.00 7.76
N ASN A 217 32.80 -16.42 8.52
CA ASN A 217 34.23 -16.62 8.33
C ASN A 217 34.84 -17.78 9.14
N SER A 218 34.05 -18.69 9.70
CA SER A 218 34.56 -19.71 10.63
C SER A 218 35.34 -20.82 9.94
N GLY A 219 35.01 -21.12 8.68
CA GLY A 219 35.71 -22.12 7.86
C GLY A 219 36.76 -21.50 6.93
N ASN A 220 37.48 -22.37 6.21
CA ASN A 220 38.29 -21.93 5.07
C ASN A 220 37.39 -21.57 3.86
N ARG A 221 37.96 -20.87 2.88
CA ARG A 221 37.25 -20.39 1.68
C ARG A 221 36.47 -21.47 0.92
N LEU A 222 37.03 -22.68 0.77
CA LEU A 222 36.36 -23.76 0.04
C LEU A 222 35.19 -24.33 0.85
N THR A 223 35.39 -24.55 2.15
CA THR A 223 34.34 -24.99 3.07
C THR A 223 33.20 -23.98 3.13
N ASN A 224 33.52 -22.69 3.25
CA ASN A 224 32.54 -21.61 3.30
C ASN A 224 31.73 -21.52 2.01
N ARG A 225 32.39 -21.67 0.85
CA ARG A 225 31.74 -21.71 -0.46
C ARG A 225 30.79 -22.90 -0.58
N ASP A 226 31.21 -24.09 -0.16
CA ASP A 226 30.36 -25.29 -0.18
C ASP A 226 29.15 -25.16 0.77
N VAL A 227 29.34 -24.70 2.01
CA VAL A 227 28.24 -24.48 2.96
C VAL A 227 27.25 -23.43 2.44
N SER A 228 27.74 -22.35 1.85
CA SER A 228 26.87 -21.32 1.25
C SER A 228 26.04 -21.87 0.10
N ARG A 229 26.61 -22.75 -0.73
CA ARG A 229 25.90 -23.47 -1.81
C ARG A 229 24.82 -24.39 -1.23
N ARG A 230 25.16 -25.22 -0.23
CA ARG A 230 24.22 -26.18 0.38
C ARG A 230 23.02 -25.49 1.02
N ARG A 231 23.21 -24.34 1.68
CA ARG A 231 22.08 -23.54 2.21
C ARG A 231 21.18 -23.03 1.11
N GLY A 232 21.77 -22.52 0.02
CA GLY A 232 21.00 -22.10 -1.14
C GLY A 232 20.23 -23.25 -1.80
N LEU A 233 20.83 -24.44 -1.88
CA LEU A 233 20.16 -25.66 -2.34
C LEU A 233 19.00 -26.05 -1.41
N ALA A 234 19.17 -26.00 -0.09
CA ALA A 234 18.09 -26.29 0.85
C ALA A 234 16.87 -25.38 0.64
N VAL A 235 17.09 -24.09 0.38
CA VAL A 235 16.01 -23.14 0.04
C VAL A 235 15.40 -23.46 -1.34
N MET A 236 16.24 -23.76 -2.34
CA MET A 236 15.78 -24.15 -3.68
C MET A 236 14.91 -25.40 -3.65
N ASP A 237 15.34 -26.43 -2.93
CA ASP A 237 14.62 -27.70 -2.79
C ASP A 237 13.28 -27.48 -2.07
N TYR A 238 13.23 -26.57 -1.09
CA TYR A 238 11.98 -26.17 -0.46
C TYR A 238 10.99 -25.56 -1.46
N PHE A 239 11.44 -24.64 -2.31
CA PHE A 239 10.59 -24.04 -3.36
C PHE A 239 10.15 -25.07 -4.39
N LYS A 240 11.05 -25.96 -4.82
CA LYS A 240 10.75 -27.05 -5.77
C LYS A 240 9.70 -28.02 -5.21
N ALA A 241 9.82 -28.39 -3.94
CA ALA A 241 8.85 -29.25 -3.26
C ALA A 241 7.44 -28.62 -3.18
N ASN A 242 7.36 -27.29 -3.29
CA ASN A 242 6.11 -26.53 -3.29
C ASN A 242 5.68 -26.06 -4.71
N GLY A 243 6.23 -26.67 -5.76
CA GLY A 243 5.76 -26.51 -7.13
C GLY A 243 6.41 -25.39 -7.95
N ILE A 244 7.45 -24.72 -7.43
CA ILE A 244 8.24 -23.78 -8.23
C ILE A 244 9.19 -24.59 -9.14
N GLN A 245 9.18 -24.29 -10.44
CA GLN A 245 10.05 -24.98 -11.37
C GLN A 245 11.51 -24.54 -11.18
N GLU A 246 12.45 -25.47 -11.35
CA GLU A 246 13.88 -25.16 -11.24
C GLU A 246 14.33 -24.08 -12.24
N SER A 247 13.71 -24.02 -13.42
CA SER A 247 13.95 -22.96 -14.41
C SER A 247 13.58 -21.55 -13.94
N GLN A 248 12.76 -21.44 -12.89
CA GLN A 248 12.38 -20.17 -12.28
C GLN A 248 13.34 -19.75 -11.16
N ILE A 249 14.35 -20.57 -10.84
CA ILE A 249 15.25 -20.33 -9.71
C ILE A 249 16.69 -20.19 -10.20
N THR A 250 17.32 -19.06 -9.91
CA THR A 250 18.75 -18.86 -10.09
C THR A 250 19.45 -18.98 -8.74
N LEU A 251 20.34 -19.97 -8.58
CA LEU A 251 21.15 -20.13 -7.38
C LEU A 251 22.57 -19.60 -7.56
N ARG A 252 22.98 -18.66 -6.71
CA ARG A 252 24.33 -18.14 -6.55
C ARG A 252 24.81 -18.33 -5.11
N PHE A 253 26.12 -18.41 -4.94
CA PHE A 253 26.71 -18.67 -3.63
C PHE A 253 28.09 -18.00 -3.53
N HIS A 254 28.30 -17.30 -2.42
CA HIS A 254 29.40 -16.34 -2.27
C HIS A 254 30.39 -16.71 -1.17
N GLY A 255 30.15 -17.81 -0.45
CA GLY A 255 30.90 -18.15 0.76
C GLY A 255 30.79 -17.04 1.80
N GLU A 256 31.92 -16.71 2.42
CA GLU A 256 32.08 -15.67 3.43
C GLU A 256 32.12 -14.25 2.85
N SER A 257 32.06 -14.13 1.52
CA SER A 257 32.07 -12.83 0.83
C SER A 257 30.77 -12.06 1.08
N TYR A 258 30.87 -10.73 1.09
CA TYR A 258 29.75 -9.80 1.34
C TYR A 258 29.07 -10.04 2.70
N PRO A 259 29.82 -9.91 3.83
CA PRO A 259 29.24 -10.04 5.16
C PRO A 259 28.24 -8.90 5.42
N LEU A 260 27.10 -9.25 6.02
CA LEU A 260 26.09 -8.28 6.44
C LEU A 260 26.53 -7.52 7.71
N ALA A 261 27.30 -8.19 8.56
CA ALA A 261 27.87 -7.64 9.78
C ALA A 261 29.32 -8.10 9.96
N PRO A 262 30.17 -7.34 10.70
CA PRO A 262 31.53 -7.77 11.00
C PRO A 262 31.55 -9.12 11.71
N ASN A 263 32.39 -10.07 11.27
CA ASN A 263 32.50 -11.42 11.84
C ASN A 263 33.19 -11.47 13.23
N THR A 264 32.99 -10.45 14.05
CA THR A 264 33.68 -10.23 15.33
C THR A 264 33.07 -11.00 16.50
N ASN A 265 31.77 -11.36 16.42
CA ASN A 265 31.07 -12.08 17.49
C ASN A 265 30.07 -13.11 16.95
N ALA A 266 29.60 -14.00 17.83
CA ALA A 266 28.70 -15.10 17.45
C ALA A 266 27.36 -14.63 16.87
N ALA A 267 26.80 -13.53 17.39
CA ALA A 267 25.55 -12.96 16.90
C ALA A 267 25.69 -12.42 15.47
N ASN A 268 26.79 -11.71 15.17
CA ASN A 268 27.08 -11.23 13.83
C ASN A 268 27.35 -12.37 12.85
N ARG A 269 28.09 -13.40 13.28
CA ARG A 269 28.27 -14.61 12.47
C ARG A 269 26.92 -15.27 12.14
N ALA A 270 26.00 -15.35 13.10
CA ALA A 270 24.65 -15.86 12.86
C ALA A 270 23.89 -15.07 11.80
N ARG A 271 24.03 -13.73 11.80
CA ARG A 271 23.43 -12.86 10.76
C ARG A 271 24.07 -13.07 9.39
N ASN A 272 25.37 -13.36 9.32
CA ASN A 272 26.06 -13.60 8.04
C ASN A 272 25.69 -14.94 7.41
N ARG A 273 25.34 -15.94 8.22
CA ARG A 273 24.82 -17.24 7.78
C ARG A 273 23.39 -17.09 7.28
N ARG A 274 23.24 -16.74 6.01
CA ARG A 274 21.94 -16.43 5.40
C ARG A 274 21.86 -16.85 3.94
N VAL A 275 20.64 -16.95 3.44
CA VAL A 275 20.32 -16.94 2.02
C VAL A 275 19.45 -15.72 1.77
N ASN A 276 19.89 -14.86 0.88
CA ASN A 276 19.08 -13.74 0.40
C ASN A 276 18.24 -14.24 -0.78
N ILE A 277 16.97 -13.89 -0.76
CA ILE A 277 15.99 -14.27 -1.76
C ILE A 277 15.52 -13.00 -2.43
N GLN A 278 15.67 -12.93 -3.74
CA GLN A 278 15.20 -11.83 -4.56
C GLN A 278 14.13 -12.33 -5.53
N LEU A 279 12.97 -11.68 -5.48
CA LEU A 279 11.86 -11.98 -6.39
C LEU A 279 11.87 -11.01 -7.56
N GLU A 280 11.62 -11.52 -8.76
CA GLU A 280 11.64 -10.74 -9.99
C GLU A 280 10.44 -11.05 -10.88
N ARG A 281 10.09 -10.05 -11.69
CA ARG A 281 9.10 -10.17 -12.76
C ARG A 281 9.84 -10.25 -14.08
N VAL A 282 9.93 -11.44 -14.63
CA VAL A 282 10.57 -11.69 -15.92
C VAL A 282 9.48 -11.82 -16.97
N ALA A 283 9.53 -10.99 -18.02
CA ALA A 283 8.60 -11.13 -19.14
C ALA A 283 8.75 -12.52 -19.75
N ALA A 284 7.64 -13.23 -19.96
CA ALA A 284 7.67 -14.50 -20.65
C ALA A 284 8.27 -14.28 -22.06
N PRO A 285 9.20 -15.15 -22.53
CA PRO A 285 9.68 -15.05 -23.89
C PRO A 285 8.50 -15.16 -24.85
N GLU A 286 8.37 -14.19 -25.76
CA GLU A 286 7.32 -14.16 -26.77
C GLU A 286 7.42 -15.45 -27.59
N LYS A 287 6.34 -16.25 -27.58
CA LYS A 287 6.26 -17.48 -28.38
C LYS A 287 6.38 -17.07 -29.85
N PRO A 288 7.34 -17.57 -30.64
CA PRO A 288 7.44 -17.20 -32.05
C PRO A 288 6.12 -17.51 -32.74
N ALA A 289 5.53 -16.52 -33.40
CA ALA A 289 4.32 -16.69 -34.19
C ALA A 289 4.53 -17.85 -35.18
N PRO A 290 3.53 -18.73 -35.40
CA PRO A 290 3.61 -19.75 -36.43
C PRO A 290 3.89 -19.06 -37.76
N GLN A 291 5.05 -19.34 -38.36
CA GLN A 291 5.35 -18.89 -39.71
C GLN A 291 4.26 -19.41 -40.63
N ALA A 292 3.53 -18.51 -41.27
CA ALA A 292 2.54 -18.87 -42.27
C ALA A 292 3.26 -19.65 -43.38
N THR A 293 2.92 -20.93 -43.52
CA THR A 293 3.31 -21.74 -44.67
C THR A 293 2.75 -21.08 -45.92
N GLY A 294 3.62 -20.49 -46.74
CA GLY A 294 3.26 -19.92 -48.04
C GLY A 294 2.66 -20.98 -48.97
N PRO A 295 1.82 -20.57 -49.94
CA PRO A 295 1.07 -21.50 -50.78
C PRO A 295 2.02 -22.33 -51.64
N SER A 296 1.86 -23.66 -51.55
CA SER A 296 2.47 -24.64 -52.45
C SER A 296 1.92 -24.41 -53.86
N ASN A 297 2.79 -24.00 -54.79
CA ASN A 297 2.49 -23.99 -56.22
C ASN A 297 2.19 -25.41 -56.70
N ALA A 298 0.91 -25.74 -56.87
CA ALA A 298 0.50 -26.89 -57.64
C ALA A 298 0.50 -26.51 -59.13
N ALA A 299 1.44 -27.08 -59.86
CA ALA A 299 1.47 -27.09 -61.30
C ALA A 299 0.18 -27.73 -61.84
N HIS A 300 -0.52 -27.04 -62.75
CA HIS A 300 -1.49 -27.66 -63.63
C HIS A 300 -0.87 -27.82 -65.01
N THR A 301 -0.58 -29.07 -65.33
CA THR A 301 -0.44 -29.61 -66.68
C THR A 301 -1.81 -29.76 -67.33
N SER A 302 -1.81 -29.57 -68.66
CA SER A 302 -2.83 -29.91 -69.66
C SER A 302 -3.88 -28.84 -69.98
#